data_AF-A0A386CAC7-F1
#
_entry.id   AF-A0A386CAC7-F1
#
_cell.length_a   1.000
_cell.length_b   1.000
_cell.length_c   1.000
_cell.angle_alpha   90.00
_cell.angle_beta   90.00
_cell.angle_gamma   90.00
#
_symmetry.space_group_name_H-M   'P 1'
#
loop_
_entity.id
_entity.type
_entity.pdbx_description
1 polymer ?
#
loop_
_entity_poly.entity_id
_entity_poly.type
_entity_poly.pdbx_seq_one_letter_code
_entity_poly.pdbx_strand_id
1 'polypeptide(L)'
;SRSEQLELINDQLQFAIERLAEGNRMKNEFLANTSHELRTPLNAVIGFATLLEQNLAESEEERKTFARSIRESAEHLLVVINDILDLAKVEAGRLEVALETGDASPTIHATADSMRQVAARKGLVLTVSTPPETLDMQLDPARLRQVLLNLLGNAIKFTDKGDVAVLASRE
;
A
#
# COMPACT_ATOMS: atom_id res chain seq x y z
N SER A 1 -17.09 42.95 -24.20
CA SER A 1 -17.53 44.09 -23.36
C SER A 1 -16.98 43.92 -21.94
N ARG A 2 -16.97 44.96 -21.09
CA ARG A 2 -16.61 44.80 -19.67
C ARG A 2 -17.46 43.72 -18.96
N SER A 3 -18.69 43.49 -19.43
CA SER A 3 -19.59 42.45 -18.93
C SER A 3 -19.09 41.04 -19.28
N GLU A 4 -18.68 40.79 -20.52
CA GLU A 4 -18.11 39.49 -20.95
C GLU A 4 -16.79 39.18 -20.22
N GLN A 5 -15.98 40.20 -19.92
CA GLN A 5 -14.76 40.04 -19.13
C GLN A 5 -15.05 39.66 -17.67
N LEU A 6 -16.12 40.21 -17.08
CA LEU A 6 -16.56 39.86 -15.73
C LEU A 6 -17.16 38.47 -15.66
N GLU A 7 -17.95 38.05 -16.66
CA GLU A 7 -18.47 36.68 -16.77
C GLU A 7 -17.34 35.66 -16.87
N LEU A 8 -16.34 35.90 -17.74
CA LEU A 8 -15.19 34.99 -17.88
C LEU A 8 -14.42 34.83 -16.56
N ILE A 9 -14.17 35.93 -15.84
CA ILE A 9 -13.48 35.89 -14.54
C ILE A 9 -14.33 35.16 -13.50
N ASN A 10 -15.65 35.35 -13.51
CA ASN A 10 -16.56 34.68 -12.59
C ASN A 10 -16.57 33.17 -12.84
N ASP A 11 -16.62 32.74 -14.10
CA ASP A 11 -16.55 31.31 -14.47
C ASP A 11 -15.20 30.70 -14.06
N GLN A 12 -14.09 31.41 -14.24
CA GLN A 12 -12.77 30.98 -13.77
C GLN A 12 -12.69 30.86 -12.24
N LEU A 13 -13.31 31.80 -11.51
CA LEU A 13 -13.38 31.75 -10.05
C LEU A 13 -14.25 30.58 -9.58
N GLN A 14 -15.40 30.37 -10.23
CA GLN A 14 -16.30 29.26 -9.94
C GLN A 14 -15.57 27.93 -10.13
N PHE A 15 -14.89 27.76 -11.27
CA PHE A 15 -14.09 26.56 -11.56
C PHE A 15 -12.95 26.35 -10.56
N ALA A 16 -12.25 27.42 -10.16
CA ALA A 16 -11.20 27.33 -9.14
C ALA A 16 -11.75 26.93 -7.77
N ILE A 17 -12.91 27.47 -7.38
CA ILE A 17 -13.60 27.12 -6.13
C ILE A 17 -14.01 25.65 -6.15
N GLU A 18 -14.58 25.16 -7.25
CA GLU A 18 -14.97 23.75 -7.40
C GLU A 18 -13.77 22.83 -7.26
N ARG A 19 -12.64 23.13 -7.92
CA ARG A 19 -11.40 22.35 -7.78
C ARG A 19 -10.83 22.37 -6.36
N LEU A 20 -10.89 23.52 -5.67
CA LEU A 20 -10.46 23.61 -4.28
C LEU A 20 -11.37 22.82 -3.34
N ALA A 21 -12.68 22.87 -3.56
CA ALA A 21 -13.65 22.10 -2.79
C ALA A 21 -13.46 20.59 -2.98
N GLU A 22 -13.22 20.16 -4.22
CA GLU A 22 -12.88 18.78 -4.55
C GLU A 22 -11.60 18.32 -3.84
N GLY A 23 -10.53 19.11 -3.92
CA GLY A 23 -9.27 18.79 -3.21
C GLY A 23 -9.44 18.69 -1.69
N ASN A 24 -10.19 19.61 -1.08
CA ASN A 24 -10.49 19.56 0.35
C ASN A 24 -11.33 18.32 0.72
N ARG A 25 -12.28 17.94 -0.13
CA ARG A 25 -13.09 16.74 0.08
C ARG A 25 -12.22 15.49 0.03
N MET A 26 -11.37 15.34 -0.99
CA MET A 26 -10.44 14.21 -1.11
C MET A 26 -9.51 14.13 0.11
N LYS A 27 -8.98 15.26 0.57
CA LYS A 27 -8.15 15.32 1.79
C LYS A 27 -8.90 14.85 3.03
N ASN A 28 -10.15 15.27 3.21
CA ASN A 28 -10.95 14.86 4.36
C ASN A 28 -11.30 13.37 4.30
N GLU A 29 -11.66 12.85 3.13
CA GLU A 29 -11.88 11.41 2.93
C GLU A 29 -10.61 10.60 3.22
N PHE A 30 -9.45 11.06 2.73
CA PHE A 30 -8.17 10.43 3.01
C PHE A 30 -7.87 10.37 4.52
N LEU A 31 -8.03 11.50 5.24
CA LEU A 31 -7.81 11.56 6.69
C LEU A 31 -8.78 10.67 7.46
N ALA A 32 -10.05 10.62 7.05
CA ALA A 32 -11.05 9.77 7.68
C ALA A 32 -10.73 8.28 7.48
N ASN A 33 -10.40 7.88 6.26
CA ASN A 33 -10.03 6.50 5.92
C ASN A 33 -8.76 6.07 6.66
N THR A 34 -7.73 6.91 6.63
CA THR A 34 -6.47 6.67 7.36
C THR A 34 -6.72 6.50 8.86
N SER A 35 -7.53 7.38 9.45
CA SER A 35 -7.87 7.29 10.87
C SER A 35 -8.58 5.97 11.21
N HIS A 36 -9.48 5.51 10.34
CA HIS A 36 -10.16 4.24 10.52
C HIS A 36 -9.18 3.05 10.39
N GLU A 37 -8.34 3.06 9.36
CA GLU A 37 -7.34 2.02 9.11
C GLU A 37 -6.28 1.92 10.20
N LEU A 38 -5.97 3.01 10.90
CA LEU A 38 -5.10 2.98 12.09
C LEU A 38 -5.83 2.44 13.33
N ARG A 39 -7.10 2.80 13.54
CA ARG A 39 -7.86 2.42 14.74
C ARG A 39 -8.08 0.91 14.83
N THR A 40 -8.40 0.24 13.72
CA THR A 40 -8.68 -1.20 13.72
C THR A 40 -7.52 -2.06 14.24
N PRO A 41 -6.30 -2.00 13.66
CA PRO A 41 -5.15 -2.77 14.17
C PRO A 41 -4.73 -2.32 15.56
N LEU A 42 -4.83 -1.02 15.90
CA LEU A 42 -4.51 -0.54 17.24
C LEU A 42 -5.45 -1.13 18.30
N ASN A 43 -6.76 -1.16 18.03
CA ASN A 43 -7.75 -1.76 18.93
C ASN A 43 -7.52 -3.26 19.09
N ALA A 44 -7.09 -3.97 18.04
CA ALA A 44 -6.70 -5.37 18.14
C ALA A 44 -5.48 -5.57 19.05
N VAL A 45 -4.43 -4.74 18.89
CA VAL A 45 -3.25 -4.76 19.77
C VAL A 45 -3.64 -4.56 21.23
N ILE A 46 -4.43 -3.52 21.52
CA ILE A 46 -4.89 -3.21 22.88
C ILE A 46 -5.74 -4.36 23.42
N GLY A 47 -6.71 -4.86 22.64
CA GLY A 47 -7.61 -5.93 23.06
C GLY A 47 -6.88 -7.21 23.42
N PHE A 48 -6.01 -7.72 22.55
CA PHE A 48 -5.24 -8.94 22.83
C PHE A 48 -4.24 -8.74 23.98
N ALA A 49 -3.64 -7.55 24.11
CA ALA A 49 -2.77 -7.23 25.25
C ALA A 49 -3.56 -7.25 26.57
N THR A 50 -4.77 -6.67 26.60
CA THR A 50 -5.66 -6.71 27.77
C THR A 50 -6.08 -8.14 28.13
N LEU A 51 -6.39 -8.99 27.15
CA LEU A 51 -6.72 -10.41 27.41
C LEU A 51 -5.54 -11.15 28.05
N LEU A 52 -4.31 -10.87 27.60
CA LEU A 52 -3.10 -11.43 28.20
C LEU A 52 -2.85 -10.90 29.62
N GLU A 53 -2.99 -9.59 29.82
CA GLU A 53 -2.84 -8.92 31.13
C GLU A 53 -3.81 -9.49 32.18
N GLN A 54 -5.05 -9.75 31.77
CA GLN A 54 -6.09 -10.31 32.63
C GLN A 54 -5.97 -11.84 32.82
N ASN A 55 -4.94 -12.48 32.28
CA ASN A 55 -4.75 -13.94 32.28
C ASN A 55 -5.98 -14.70 31.75
N LEU A 56 -6.66 -14.15 30.74
CA LEU A 56 -7.88 -14.74 30.16
C LEU A 56 -7.59 -15.82 29.09
N ALA A 57 -6.32 -16.13 28.82
CA ALA A 57 -5.96 -17.26 27.98
C ALA A 57 -6.00 -18.58 28.78
N GLU A 58 -6.78 -19.54 28.31
CA GLU A 58 -7.01 -20.85 28.94
C GLU A 58 -5.83 -21.80 28.74
N SER A 59 -4.94 -21.53 27.78
CA SER A 59 -3.79 -22.37 27.46
C SER A 59 -2.56 -21.59 26.98
N GLU A 60 -1.41 -22.26 26.96
CA GLU A 60 -0.18 -21.72 26.38
C GLU A 60 -0.32 -21.46 24.86
N GLU A 61 -1.05 -22.32 24.14
CA GLU A 61 -1.28 -22.13 22.71
C GLU A 61 -2.20 -20.93 22.42
N GLU A 62 -3.17 -20.66 23.30
CA GLU A 62 -4.00 -19.46 23.20
C GLU A 62 -3.20 -18.18 23.50
N ARG A 63 -2.32 -18.20 24.51
CA ARG A 63 -1.38 -17.08 24.76
C ARG A 63 -0.53 -16.77 23.54
N LYS A 64 0.04 -17.79 22.90
CA LYS A 64 0.81 -17.63 21.65
C LYS A 64 -0.04 -17.06 20.52
N THR A 65 -1.31 -17.43 20.45
CA THR A 65 -2.24 -16.92 19.44
C THR A 65 -2.54 -15.43 19.66
N PHE A 66 -2.78 -15.00 20.91
CA PHE A 66 -2.93 -13.58 21.24
C PHE A 66 -1.66 -12.79 20.94
N ALA A 67 -0.48 -13.30 21.34
CA ALA A 67 0.80 -12.66 21.04
C ALA A 67 1.07 -12.54 19.53
N ARG A 68 0.71 -13.56 18.75
CA ARG A 68 0.79 -13.53 17.28
C ARG A 68 -0.12 -12.46 16.71
N SER A 69 -1.36 -12.36 17.20
CA SER A 69 -2.34 -11.38 16.73
C SER A 69 -1.89 -9.94 17.04
N ILE A 70 -1.26 -9.71 18.19
CA ILE A 70 -0.62 -8.43 18.52
C ILE A 70 0.48 -8.10 17.50
N ARG A 71 1.41 -9.03 17.25
CA ARG A 71 2.52 -8.82 16.32
C ARG A 71 2.01 -8.50 14.91
N GLU A 72 1.07 -9.27 14.40
CA GLU A 72 0.50 -9.07 13.05
C GLU A 72 -0.24 -7.73 12.94
N SER A 73 -0.97 -7.34 13.99
CA SER A 73 -1.65 -6.03 14.03
C SER A 73 -0.65 -4.87 14.09
N ALA A 74 0.47 -5.02 14.82
CA ALA A 74 1.53 -4.02 14.87
C ALA A 74 2.30 -3.90 13.54
N GLU A 75 2.57 -5.02 12.87
CA GLU A 75 3.15 -5.05 11.52
C GLU A 75 2.24 -4.35 10.52
N HIS A 76 0.93 -4.60 10.57
CA HIS A 76 -0.05 -3.91 9.73
C HIS A 76 -0.06 -2.40 10.02
N LEU A 77 -0.04 -2.00 11.29
CA LEU A 77 0.01 -0.58 11.66
C LEU A 77 1.25 0.12 11.10
N LEU A 78 2.41 -0.54 11.11
CA LEU A 78 3.64 -0.01 10.52
C LEU A 78 3.53 0.19 9.00
N VAL A 79 2.85 -0.73 8.29
CA VAL A 79 2.58 -0.57 6.85
C VAL A 79 1.75 0.70 6.60
N VAL A 80 0.63 0.86 7.32
CA VAL A 80 -0.25 2.04 7.16
C VAL A 80 0.50 3.34 7.48
N ILE A 81 1.32 3.36 8.55
CA ILE A 81 2.14 4.53 8.90
C ILE A 81 3.13 4.87 7.78
N ASN A 82 3.81 3.87 7.22
CA ASN A 82 4.77 4.09 6.14
C ASN A 82 4.08 4.61 4.88
N ASP A 83 2.90 4.10 4.54
CA ASP A 83 2.13 4.56 3.39
C ASP A 83 1.72 6.04 3.52
N ILE A 84 1.30 6.47 4.72
CA ILE A 84 1.01 7.89 5.01
C ILE A 84 2.26 8.75 4.86
N LEU A 85 3.39 8.30 5.42
CA LEU A 85 4.65 9.05 5.36
C LEU A 85 5.17 9.18 3.93
N ASP A 86 5.05 8.12 3.12
CA ASP A 86 5.46 8.16 1.72
C ASP A 86 4.53 9.05 0.89
N LEU A 87 3.22 9.04 1.12
CA LEU A 87 2.32 10.00 0.49
C LEU A 87 2.68 11.45 0.86
N ALA A 88 2.95 11.73 2.14
CA ALA A 88 3.34 13.07 2.58
C ALA A 88 4.64 13.55 1.91
N LYS A 89 5.61 12.65 1.66
CA LYS A 89 6.82 12.99 0.89
C LYS A 89 6.50 13.29 -0.57
N VAL A 90 5.60 12.54 -1.19
CA VAL A 90 5.16 12.77 -2.58
C VAL A 90 4.50 14.13 -2.71
N GLU A 91 3.54 14.46 -1.84
CA GLU A 91 2.84 15.76 -1.86
C GLU A 91 3.78 16.95 -1.61
N ALA A 92 4.79 16.77 -0.76
CA ALA A 92 5.79 17.80 -0.50
C ALA A 92 6.85 17.93 -1.61
N GLY A 93 6.80 17.09 -2.66
CA GLY A 93 7.84 17.02 -3.69
C GLY A 93 9.20 16.57 -3.15
N ARG A 94 9.23 15.89 -1.99
CA ARG A 94 10.44 15.45 -1.28
C ARG A 94 10.69 13.95 -1.42
N LEU A 95 9.91 13.25 -2.24
CA LEU A 95 10.21 11.87 -2.55
C LEU A 95 11.46 11.83 -3.43
N GLU A 96 12.60 11.60 -2.82
CA GLU A 96 13.84 11.32 -3.52
C GLU A 96 13.79 9.88 -4.04
N VAL A 97 13.86 9.73 -5.36
CA VAL A 97 13.97 8.44 -6.04
C VAL A 97 15.43 8.30 -6.46
N ALA A 98 16.10 7.25 -5.98
CA ALA A 98 17.48 6.98 -6.34
C ALA A 98 17.49 6.20 -7.66
N LEU A 99 17.27 6.91 -8.77
CA LEU A 99 17.28 6.30 -10.10
C LEU A 99 18.70 5.82 -10.46
N GLU A 100 18.80 4.53 -10.72
CA GLU A 100 19.99 3.88 -11.26
C GLU A 100 19.63 3.08 -12.51
N THR A 101 20.57 2.98 -13.45
CA THR A 101 20.41 2.08 -14.60
C THR A 101 20.64 0.66 -14.13
N GLY A 102 19.65 -0.21 -14.31
CA GLY A 102 19.75 -1.61 -13.90
C GLY A 102 18.68 -2.50 -14.53
N ASP A 103 18.83 -3.81 -14.32
CA ASP A 103 17.87 -4.82 -14.73
C ASP A 103 16.77 -4.94 -13.66
N ALA A 104 15.51 -4.80 -14.06
CA ALA A 104 14.36 -4.95 -13.17
C ALA A 104 14.07 -6.40 -12.78
N SER A 105 14.56 -7.37 -13.55
CA SER A 105 14.24 -8.80 -13.39
C SER A 105 14.56 -9.35 -12.00
N PRO A 106 15.76 -9.11 -11.41
CA PRO A 106 16.07 -9.60 -10.06
C PRO A 106 15.11 -9.08 -9.00
N THR A 107 14.70 -7.82 -9.09
CA THR A 107 13.73 -7.20 -8.16
C THR A 107 12.36 -7.83 -8.29
N ILE A 108 11.91 -8.10 -9.53
CA ILE A 108 10.63 -8.77 -9.81
C ILE A 108 10.63 -10.18 -9.20
N HIS A 109 11.66 -10.99 -9.49
CA HIS A 109 11.77 -12.36 -8.98
C HIS A 109 11.86 -12.39 -7.46
N ALA A 110 12.75 -11.59 -6.85
CA ALA A 110 12.92 -11.55 -5.40
C ALA A 110 11.62 -11.13 -4.67
N THR A 111 10.86 -10.20 -5.25
CA THR A 111 9.60 -9.77 -4.66
C THR A 111 8.55 -10.88 -4.75
N ALA A 112 8.39 -11.50 -5.91
CA ALA A 112 7.47 -12.61 -6.09
C ALA A 112 7.81 -13.80 -5.19
N ASP A 113 9.10 -14.15 -5.05
CA ASP A 113 9.58 -15.21 -4.17
C ASP A 113 9.13 -14.97 -2.72
N SER A 114 9.24 -13.73 -2.23
CA SER A 114 8.80 -13.36 -0.88
C SER A 114 7.28 -13.50 -0.68
N MET A 115 6.50 -13.31 -1.75
CA MET A 115 5.04 -13.40 -1.72
C MET A 115 4.51 -14.82 -1.99
N ARG A 116 5.34 -15.74 -2.51
CA ARG A 116 4.92 -17.14 -2.79
C ARG A 116 4.37 -17.85 -1.57
N GLN A 117 4.99 -17.69 -0.40
CA GLN A 117 4.49 -18.31 0.83
C GLN A 117 3.12 -17.75 1.23
N VAL A 118 2.90 -16.45 1.02
CA VAL A 118 1.62 -15.78 1.33
C VAL A 118 0.52 -16.29 0.39
N ALA A 119 0.81 -16.37 -0.91
CA ALA A 119 -0.10 -16.93 -1.91
C ALA A 119 -0.44 -18.40 -1.60
N ALA A 120 0.57 -19.21 -1.30
CA ALA A 120 0.40 -20.64 -0.99
C ALA A 120 -0.47 -20.87 0.26
N ARG A 121 -0.36 -20.03 1.29
CA ARG A 121 -1.24 -20.09 2.48
C ARG A 121 -2.72 -19.83 2.14
N LYS A 122 -3.00 -19.06 1.08
CA LYS A 122 -4.36 -18.84 0.56
C LYS A 122 -4.77 -19.89 -0.50
N GLY A 123 -3.91 -20.87 -0.80
CA GLY A 123 -4.16 -21.88 -1.82
C GLY A 123 -4.05 -21.35 -3.26
N LEU A 124 -3.37 -20.21 -3.45
CA LEU A 124 -3.14 -19.61 -4.77
C LEU A 124 -1.77 -20.00 -5.34
N VAL A 125 -1.69 -20.10 -6.65
CA VAL A 125 -0.42 -20.24 -7.38
C VAL A 125 0.09 -18.86 -7.78
N LEU A 126 1.34 -18.54 -7.44
CA LEU A 126 2.00 -17.31 -7.89
C LEU A 126 3.08 -17.64 -8.93
N THR A 127 2.90 -17.14 -10.15
CA THR A 127 3.84 -17.32 -11.26
C THR A 127 4.49 -16.01 -11.68
N VAL A 128 5.69 -16.10 -12.26
CA VAL A 128 6.44 -14.97 -12.80
C VAL A 128 6.94 -15.35 -14.18
N SER A 129 6.72 -14.47 -15.16
CA SER A 129 7.25 -14.58 -16.52
C SER A 129 7.96 -13.28 -16.87
N THR A 130 9.27 -13.37 -17.09
CA THR A 130 10.13 -12.31 -17.61
C THR A 130 10.74 -12.79 -18.93
N PRO A 131 11.09 -11.90 -19.87
CA PRO A 131 11.81 -12.30 -21.07
C PRO A 131 13.20 -12.87 -20.72
N PRO A 132 13.83 -13.63 -21.63
CA PRO A 132 15.21 -14.08 -21.45
C PRO A 132 16.22 -12.93 -21.51
N GLU A 133 15.88 -11.82 -22.17
CA GLU A 133 16.69 -10.59 -22.17
C GLU A 133 16.58 -9.81 -20.86
N THR A 134 17.61 -9.00 -20.56
CA THR A 134 17.59 -8.06 -19.43
C THR A 134 16.50 -7.00 -19.60
N LEU A 135 15.82 -6.67 -18.51
CA LEU A 135 14.84 -5.59 -18.44
C LEU A 135 15.55 -4.32 -17.97
N ASP A 136 16.46 -3.82 -18.80
CA ASP A 136 17.26 -2.64 -18.48
C ASP A 136 16.40 -1.37 -18.51
N MET A 137 16.36 -0.66 -17.37
CA MET A 137 15.64 0.60 -17.24
C MET A 137 16.33 1.51 -16.21
N GLN A 138 15.92 2.79 -16.15
CA GLN A 138 16.22 3.62 -14.98
C GLN A 138 15.18 3.30 -13.90
N LEU A 139 15.62 2.75 -12.78
CA LEU A 139 14.76 2.38 -11.67
C LEU A 139 15.42 2.68 -10.32
N ASP A 140 14.61 2.77 -9.29
CA ASP A 140 15.03 2.61 -7.90
C ASP A 140 14.54 1.22 -7.46
N PRO A 141 15.44 0.23 -7.22
CA PRO A 141 15.02 -1.14 -6.88
C PRO A 141 14.17 -1.23 -5.62
N ALA A 142 14.43 -0.37 -4.62
CA ALA A 142 13.65 -0.38 -3.38
C ALA A 142 12.22 0.10 -3.63
N ARG A 143 12.06 1.15 -4.44
CA ARG A 143 10.73 1.65 -4.85
C ARG A 143 10.00 0.68 -5.77
N LEU A 144 10.69 0.07 -6.73
CA LEU A 144 10.09 -0.97 -7.57
C LEU A 144 9.59 -2.14 -6.72
N ARG A 145 10.40 -2.62 -5.78
CA ARG A 145 9.99 -3.66 -4.82
C ARG A 145 8.77 -3.24 -4.01
N GLN A 146 8.71 -2.01 -3.53
CA GLN A 146 7.55 -1.49 -2.78
C GLN A 146 6.27 -1.51 -3.62
N VAL A 147 6.34 -1.03 -4.87
CA VAL A 147 5.21 -1.08 -5.80
C VAL A 147 4.75 -2.52 -6.03
N LEU A 148 5.69 -3.43 -6.31
CA LEU A 148 5.38 -4.83 -6.56
C LEU A 148 4.78 -5.52 -5.33
N LEU A 149 5.26 -5.25 -4.12
CA LEU A 149 4.69 -5.77 -2.88
C LEU A 149 3.24 -5.32 -2.68
N ASN A 150 2.94 -4.04 -2.94
CA ASN A 150 1.58 -3.52 -2.83
C ASN A 150 0.64 -4.15 -3.87
N LEU A 151 1.09 -4.26 -5.12
CA LEU A 151 0.30 -4.88 -6.18
C LEU A 151 0.06 -6.37 -5.93
N LEU A 152 1.10 -7.13 -5.61
CA LEU A 152 1.00 -8.56 -5.31
C LEU A 152 0.20 -8.84 -4.03
N GLY A 153 0.40 -8.02 -3.00
CA GLY A 153 -0.36 -8.08 -1.76
C GLY A 153 -1.85 -7.92 -2.04
N ASN A 154 -2.22 -6.91 -2.84
CA ASN A 154 -3.60 -6.71 -3.27
C ASN A 154 -4.12 -7.86 -4.13
N ALA A 155 -3.35 -8.32 -5.11
CA ALA A 155 -3.75 -9.44 -5.97
C ALA A 155 -4.05 -10.71 -5.16
N ILE A 156 -3.18 -11.07 -4.20
CA ILE A 156 -3.39 -12.21 -3.32
C ILE A 156 -4.57 -11.98 -2.37
N LYS A 157 -4.68 -10.78 -1.78
CA LYS A 157 -5.78 -10.43 -0.87
C LYS A 157 -7.14 -10.59 -1.54
N PHE A 158 -7.29 -10.15 -2.79
CA PHE A 158 -8.58 -10.11 -3.49
C PHE A 158 -8.83 -11.28 -4.46
N THR A 159 -7.90 -12.21 -4.61
CA THR A 159 -8.12 -13.44 -5.41
C THR A 159 -8.49 -14.61 -4.48
N ASP A 160 -9.69 -15.17 -4.62
CA ASP A 160 -10.16 -16.23 -3.72
C ASP A 160 -9.73 -17.63 -4.14
N LYS A 161 -9.67 -17.89 -5.46
CA LYS A 161 -9.24 -19.17 -6.06
C LYS A 161 -8.56 -18.90 -7.39
N GLY A 162 -7.62 -19.77 -7.76
CA GLY A 162 -6.88 -19.68 -9.02
C GLY A 162 -5.44 -19.25 -8.81
N ASP A 163 -4.96 -18.37 -9.68
CA ASP A 163 -3.57 -17.95 -9.74
C ASP A 163 -3.41 -16.43 -9.82
N VAL A 164 -2.20 -16.00 -9.46
CA VAL A 164 -1.70 -14.63 -9.63
C VAL A 164 -0.43 -14.74 -10.48
N ALA A 165 -0.31 -13.87 -11.48
CA ALA A 165 0.85 -13.88 -12.38
C ALA A 165 1.48 -12.49 -12.46
N VAL A 166 2.82 -12.46 -12.46
CA VAL A 166 3.60 -11.27 -12.84
C VAL A 166 4.14 -11.50 -14.25
N LEU A 167 3.72 -10.66 -15.19
CA LEU A 167 4.19 -10.68 -16.57
C LEU A 167 4.99 -9.41 -16.82
N ALA A 168 6.23 -9.55 -17.24
CA ALA A 168 7.05 -8.46 -17.73
C ALA A 168 7.47 -8.76 -19.16
N SER A 169 7.52 -7.73 -19.99
CA SER A 169 7.97 -7.79 -21.37
C SER A 169 8.75 -6.52 -21.70
N ARG A 170 9.68 -6.65 -22.64
CA ARG A 170 10.34 -5.51 -23.25
C ARG A 170 9.55 -5.07 -24.48
N GLU A 171 9.26 -3.77 -24.59
CA GLU A 171 8.72 -3.18 -25.83
C GLU A 171 9.78 -3.11 -26.94
#